data_AF-A0A6N9PNZ7-F1
#
_entry.id   AF-A0A6N9PNZ7-F1
#
_cell.length_a   1.000
_cell.length_b   1.000
_cell.length_c   1.000
_cell.angle_alpha   90.00
_cell.angle_beta   90.00
_cell.angle_gamma   90.00
#
_symmetry.space_group_name_H-M   'P 1'
#
loop_
_entity.id
_entity.type
_entity.pdbx_description
1 polymer ?
#
loop_
_entity_poly.entity_id
_entity_poly.type
_entity_poly.pdbx_seq_one_letter_code
_entity_poly.pdbx_strand_id
1 'polypeptide(L)' 'VDGRTNLARSTVEALRANFGSVMRIYKASIPSAVKAAEVSSKGKSIFAYEPSSPASKAYTDFTREVLASGRQKERLRSA' A
#
# COMPACT_ATOMS: atom_id res chain seq x y z
N VAL A 1 -0.58 -0.21 8.96
CA VAL A 1 -1.69 -0.49 9.92
C VAL A 1 -1.46 -1.81 10.65
N ASP A 2 -1.90 -1.96 11.90
CA ASP A 2 -1.90 -3.26 12.58
C ASP A 2 -3.18 -4.03 12.24
N GLY A 3 -3.12 -4.83 11.18
CA GLY A 3 -4.24 -5.63 10.68
C GLY A 3 -4.71 -6.75 11.62
N ARG A 4 -4.08 -6.91 12.79
CA ARG A 4 -4.48 -7.88 13.81
C ARG A 4 -5.67 -7.41 14.64
N THR A 5 -5.97 -6.10 14.65
CA THR A 5 -7.06 -5.54 15.43
C THR A 5 -8.37 -5.49 14.64
N ASN A 6 -9.50 -5.81 15.30
CA ASN A 6 -10.83 -5.68 14.71
C ASN A 6 -11.14 -4.22 14.30
N LEU A 7 -10.59 -3.25 15.04
CA LEU A 7 -10.71 -1.83 14.72
C LEU A 7 -10.05 -1.47 13.38
N ALA A 8 -8.81 -1.95 13.14
CA ALA A 8 -8.14 -1.72 11.86
C ALA A 8 -8.90 -2.35 10.68
N ARG A 9 -9.55 -3.50 10.89
CA ARG A 9 -10.41 -4.12 9.87
C ARG A 9 -11.65 -3.28 9.58
N SER A 10 -12.40 -2.91 10.61
CA SER A 10 -13.63 -2.14 10.47
C SER A 10 -13.39 -0.76 9.85
N THR A 11 -12.29 -0.10 10.21
CA THR A 11 -11.90 1.20 9.62
C THR A 11 -11.57 1.07 8.13
N VAL A 12 -10.84 0.03 7.71
CA VAL A 12 -10.55 -0.21 6.29
C VAL A 12 -11.83 -0.53 5.50
N GLU A 13 -12.74 -1.30 6.08
CA GLU A 13 -14.04 -1.60 5.46
C GLU A 13 -14.90 -0.34 5.31
N ALA A 14 -14.99 0.49 6.35
CA ALA A 14 -15.69 1.76 6.29
C ALA A 14 -15.09 2.70 5.24
N LEU A 15 -13.77 2.79 5.13
CA LEU A 15 -13.12 3.59 4.08
C LEU A 15 -13.46 3.07 2.69
N ARG A 16 -13.44 1.75 2.48
CA ARG A 16 -13.80 1.14 1.19
C ARG A 16 -15.27 1.36 0.83
N ALA A 17 -16.18 1.22 1.79
CA ALA A 17 -17.61 1.42 1.58
C ALA A 17 -17.94 2.88 1.24
N ASN A 18 -17.35 3.84 1.95
CA ASN A 18 -17.68 5.26 1.80
C ASN A 18 -16.92 5.95 0.66
N PHE A 19 -15.67 5.56 0.42
CA PHE A 19 -14.79 6.27 -0.52
C PHE A 19 -14.33 5.43 -1.71
N GLY A 20 -14.61 4.12 -1.73
CA GLY A 20 -14.16 3.23 -2.81
C GLY A 20 -14.73 3.58 -4.19
N SER A 21 -15.85 4.31 -4.25
CA SER A 21 -16.45 4.83 -5.48
C SER A 21 -15.79 6.12 -5.98
N VAL A 22 -15.27 6.95 -5.06
CA VAL A 22 -14.65 8.25 -5.37
C VAL A 22 -13.14 8.13 -5.57
N MET A 23 -12.50 7.25 -4.80
CA MET A 23 -11.06 7.03 -4.80
C MET A 23 -10.75 5.55 -4.82
N ARG A 24 -9.81 5.14 -5.67
CA ARG A 24 -9.35 3.76 -5.71
C ARG A 24 -8.55 3.45 -4.45
N ILE A 25 -9.12 2.60 -3.60
CA ILE A 25 -8.44 2.03 -2.43
C ILE A 25 -7.90 0.66 -2.84
N TYR A 26 -6.56 0.54 -2.83
CA TYR A 26 -5.87 -0.69 -3.18
C TYR A 26 -6.10 -1.79 -2.13
N LYS A 27 -5.96 -3.05 -2.56
CA LYS A 27 -6.07 -4.23 -1.69
C LYS A 27 -4.82 -4.40 -0.85
N ALA A 28 -3.64 -4.13 -1.43
CA ALA A 28 -2.37 -4.16 -0.72
C ALA A 28 -2.37 -3.16 0.45
N SER A 29 -1.93 -3.62 1.62
CA SER A 29 -1.87 -2.84 2.84
C SER A 29 -0.45 -2.86 3.38
N ILE A 30 0.09 -1.68 3.69
CA ILE A 30 1.45 -1.55 4.22
C ILE A 30 1.37 -1.63 5.76
N PRO A 31 1.96 -2.68 6.38
CA PRO A 31 1.94 -2.84 7.83
C PRO A 31 2.78 -1.75 8.50
N SER A 32 2.48 -1.44 9.76
CA SER A 32 3.42 -0.63 10.56
C SER A 32 4.66 -1.49 10.81
N ALA A 33 5.83 -1.01 10.41
CA ALA A 33 7.08 -1.77 10.50
C ALA A 33 8.20 -0.89 11.04
N VAL A 34 8.76 -1.25 12.20
CA VAL A 34 9.87 -0.53 12.85
C VAL A 34 11.06 -0.39 11.90
N LYS A 35 11.42 -1.49 11.22
CA LYS A 35 12.48 -1.51 10.20
C LYS A 35 12.23 -0.54 9.04
N ALA A 36 10.98 -0.34 8.62
CA ALA A 36 10.66 0.66 7.60
C ALA A 36 10.85 2.10 8.13
N ALA A 37 10.52 2.35 9.40
CA ALA A 37 10.75 3.65 10.04
C ALA A 37 12.26 3.94 10.22
N GLU A 38 13.07 2.94 10.58
CA GLU A 38 14.54 3.04 10.70
C GLU A 38 15.22 3.31 9.36
N VAL A 39 14.67 2.76 8.27
CA VAL A 39 15.21 2.98 6.92
C VAL A 39 15.03 4.42 6.47
N SER A 40 13.92 5.06 6.88
CA SER A 40 13.65 6.47 6.62
C SER A 40 14.75 7.38 7.19
N SER A 41 15.19 7.11 8.43
CA SER A 41 16.27 7.90 9.05
C SER A 41 17.65 7.64 8.42
N LYS A 42 17.85 6.48 7.80
CA LYS A 42 19.10 6.12 7.11
C LYS A 42 19.17 6.58 5.65
N GLY A 43 18.08 7.10 5.08
CA GLY A 43 18.03 7.55 3.68
C GLY A 43 18.24 6.42 2.66
N LYS A 44 17.97 5.17 3.05
CA LYS A 44 18.09 4.01 2.16
C LYS A 44 16.72 3.53 1.74
N SER A 45 16.65 2.70 0.69
CA SER A 45 15.41 2.01 0.33
C SER A 45 15.18 0.81 1.25
N ILE A 46 13.92 0.47 1.56
CA ILE A 46 13.57 -0.72 2.34
C ILE A 46 14.03 -2.01 1.63
N PHE A 47 14.09 -2.00 0.30
CA PHE A 47 14.61 -3.12 -0.48
C PHE A 47 16.11 -3.32 -0.31
N ALA A 48 16.86 -2.22 -0.15
CA ALA A 48 18.31 -2.26 0.03
C ALA A 48 18.70 -2.60 1.47
N TYR A 49 17.88 -2.19 2.44
CA TYR A 49 18.14 -2.43 3.85
C TYR A 49 17.63 -3.80 4.33
N GLU A 50 16.41 -4.16 3.95
CA GLU A 50 15.80 -5.41 4.37
C GLU A 50 14.80 -5.96 3.33
N PRO A 51 15.32 -6.63 2.27
CA PRO A 51 14.50 -7.09 1.14
C PRO A 51 13.46 -8.15 1.53
N SER A 52 13.72 -8.95 2.56
CA SER A 52 12.82 -10.01 3.04
C SER A 52 11.78 -9.54 4.07
N SER A 53 11.79 -8.26 4.44
CA SER A 53 10.88 -7.70 5.44
C SER A 53 9.41 -7.75 4.99
N PRO A 54 8.46 -7.83 5.94
CA PRO A 54 7.03 -7.69 5.62
C PRO A 54 6.69 -6.38 4.90
N ALA A 55 7.40 -5.29 5.23
CA ALA A 55 7.22 -4.00 4.56
C ALA A 55 7.69 -4.04 3.10
N SER A 56 8.87 -4.60 2.82
CA SER A 56 9.38 -4.78 1.45
C SER A 56 8.42 -5.59 0.58
N LYS A 57 7.89 -6.71 1.13
CA LYS A 57 6.88 -7.53 0.45
C LYS A 57 5.60 -6.75 0.18
N ALA A 58 5.07 -6.03 1.17
CA ALA A 58 3.87 -5.21 1.01
C ALA A 58 4.03 -4.11 -0.07
N TYR A 59 5.21 -3.47 -0.15
CA TYR A 59 5.49 -2.50 -1.22
C TYR A 59 5.59 -3.16 -2.60
N THR A 60 6.11 -4.39 -2.68
CA THR A 60 6.16 -5.16 -3.93
C THR A 60 4.75 -5.49 -4.42
N ASP A 61 3.89 -5.99 -3.53
CA ASP A 61 2.50 -6.33 -3.84
C ASP A 61 1.70 -5.09 -4.25
N PHE A 62 1.89 -3.98 -3.54
CA PHE A 62 1.29 -2.70 -3.90
C PHE A 62 1.73 -2.23 -5.28
N THR A 63 3.03 -2.29 -5.58
CA THR A 63 3.57 -1.89 -6.89
C THR A 63 2.97 -2.75 -8.01
N ARG A 64 2.84 -4.05 -7.81
CA ARG A 64 2.19 -4.96 -8.77
C ARG A 64 0.73 -4.56 -9.01
N GLU A 65 -0.02 -4.24 -7.96
CA GLU A 65 -1.42 -3.82 -8.06
C GLU A 65 -1.58 -2.48 -8.79
N VAL A 66 -0.69 -1.52 -8.53
CA VAL A 66 -0.64 -0.22 -9.22
C VAL A 66 -0.35 -0.41 -10.71
N LEU A 67 0.66 -1.20 -11.06
CA LEU A 67 1.01 -1.48 -12.46
C LEU A 67 -0.12 -2.18 -13.21
N ALA A 68 -0.79 -3.16 -12.58
CA ALA A 68 -1.97 -3.81 -13.14
C ALA A 68 -3.14 -2.83 -13.36
N SER A 69 -3.27 -1.83 -12.48
CA SER A 69 -4.31 -0.79 -12.55
C SER A 69 -3.98 0.35 -13.52
N GLY A 70 -2.71 0.52 -13.91
CA GLY A 70 -2.22 1.63 -14.75
C GLY A 70 -2.84 1.69 -16.15
N ARG A 71 -3.29 0.56 -16.70
CA ARG A 71 -3.93 0.49 -18.04
C ARG A 71 -5.28 1.23 -18.14
N GLN A 72 -5.89 1.64 -17.02
CA GLN A 72 -7.17 2.36 -17.05
C GLN A 72 -6.99 3.88 -17.21
N LYS A 73 -5.82 4.46 -16.87
CA LYS A 73 -5.64 5.93 -16.84
C LYS A 73 -5.14 6.54 -18.16
N GLU A 74 -4.54 5.76 -19.07
CA GLU A 74 -4.18 6.28 -20.41
C GLU A 74 -5.42 6.62 -21.27
N ARG A 75 -6.56 5.96 -21.01
CA ARG A 75 -7.81 6.21 -21.75
C ARG A 75 -8.55 7.49 -21.34
N LEU A 76 -8.17 8.12 -20.22
CA LEU A 76 -8.80 9.36 -19.73
C LEU A 76 -7.98 10.61 -20.03
N ARG A 77 -6.78 10.48 -20.61
CA ARG A 77 -5.96 11.62 -21.07
C ARG A 77 -5.83 11.75 -22.59
N SER A 78 -6.64 10.99 -23.33
CA SER A 78 -6.76 11.09 -24.79
C SER A 78 -8.22 11.47 -25.12
N ALA A 79 -8.59 12.71 -24.81
CA ALA A 79 -9.78 13.40 -25.30
C ALA A 79 -9.47 14.89 -25.40
#